data_AF-A0AAE1E1E6-F1
#
_entry.id   AF-A0AAE1E1E6-F1
#
_cell.length_a   1.000
_cell.length_b   1.000
_cell.length_c   1.000
_cell.angle_alpha   90.00
_cell.angle_beta   90.00
_cell.angle_gamma   90.00
#
_symmetry.space_group_name_H-M   'P 1'
#
loop_
_entity.id
_entity.type
_entity.pdbx_description
1 polymer ?
#
loop_
_entity_poly.entity_id
_entity_poly.type
_entity_poly.pdbx_seq_one_letter_code
_entity_poly.pdbx_strand_id
1 'polypeptide(L)'
;MAFNFLNRICSQQPGVDVDDGLGTPVDEEEGDIDQESDIDLEENRDEIDSDLDLEDSDTDPEPLAGADGVFPWSDDLHDVEVGLFTSGTGPKIENFDLDHSSEPTEFFKLFIPDTFITTLATQTNLYATQQGAPASYKPVTEGELNIFLYINLMFGIHQLPSYFLYWSSDPLLHVPAVASVMSRNRYQQISRYFHLADSEAQPARNEPGFDPLYKIRPAIEQVEQACQTYYAPGCALAVDEAMIPFKGRLYFKQYIRNKPTPWGVKVWCCAESSTGYLTDFVFYTGKCDTPMPNGLGHHVVMSLTDRHLDKYHHVYMDNFFSSVTLARDLLNVRPTRALPQDQIADTGQQS
;
A
#
# COMPACT_ATOMS: atom_id res chain seq x y z
N MET A 1 12.87 6.90 -6.51
CA MET A 1 13.59 5.60 -6.63
C MET A 1 12.80 4.45 -5.98
N ALA A 2 12.07 4.69 -4.87
CA ALA A 2 11.16 3.71 -4.24
C ALA A 2 10.01 3.21 -5.15
N PHE A 3 9.39 4.10 -5.94
CA PHE A 3 8.30 3.77 -6.87
C PHE A 3 8.68 2.77 -7.99
N ASN A 4 9.97 2.68 -8.34
CA ASN A 4 10.46 1.71 -9.34
C ASN A 4 10.73 0.33 -8.74
N PHE A 5 10.89 0.23 -7.41
CA PHE A 5 11.15 -1.03 -6.73
C PHE A 5 9.87 -1.88 -6.59
N LEU A 6 8.75 -1.26 -6.20
CA LEU A 6 7.46 -1.94 -6.07
C LEU A 6 6.86 -2.36 -7.42
N ASN A 7 6.98 -1.53 -8.45
CA ASN A 7 6.53 -1.88 -9.80
C ASN A 7 7.27 -3.07 -10.41
N ARG A 8 8.53 -3.31 -10.00
CA ARG A 8 9.37 -4.40 -10.51
C ARG A 8 9.10 -5.76 -9.90
N ILE A 9 8.49 -5.81 -8.72
CA ILE A 9 8.23 -7.07 -7.99
C ILE A 9 6.99 -7.79 -8.53
N CYS A 10 5.98 -7.06 -9.04
CA CYS A 10 4.68 -7.64 -9.39
C CYS A 10 4.41 -7.80 -10.89
N SER A 11 5.32 -7.38 -11.78
CA SER A 11 5.10 -7.34 -13.23
C SER A 11 5.23 -8.69 -13.98
N GLN A 12 5.57 -9.81 -13.31
CA GLN A 12 5.72 -11.11 -13.98
C GLN A 12 5.10 -12.27 -13.20
N GLN A 13 3.78 -12.42 -13.33
CA GLN A 13 3.15 -13.75 -13.28
C GLN A 13 2.69 -14.08 -14.71
N PRO A 14 3.21 -15.16 -15.34
CA PRO A 14 2.75 -15.58 -16.66
C PRO A 14 1.36 -16.23 -16.54
N GLY A 15 0.44 -15.77 -17.40
CA GLY A 15 -0.81 -16.48 -17.69
C GLY A 15 -0.51 -17.75 -18.48
N VAL A 16 -1.27 -18.80 -18.16
CA VAL A 16 -1.26 -20.08 -18.86
C VAL A 16 -2.07 -19.92 -20.15
N ASP A 17 -1.47 -20.24 -21.29
CA ASP A 17 -2.17 -20.69 -22.50
C ASP A 17 -1.31 -21.77 -23.16
N VAL A 18 -1.93 -22.93 -23.41
CA VAL A 18 -1.34 -24.13 -24.03
C VAL A 18 -2.06 -24.33 -25.37
N ASP A 19 -1.35 -24.55 -26.48
CA ASP A 19 -1.69 -25.61 -27.45
C ASP A 19 -0.57 -25.87 -28.50
N ASP A 20 -0.60 -27.12 -28.98
CA ASP A 20 0.00 -27.76 -30.16
C ASP A 20 1.43 -28.35 -30.11
N GLY A 21 1.47 -29.68 -29.86
CA GLY A 21 1.72 -30.56 -31.01
C GLY A 21 2.90 -31.56 -30.98
N LEU A 22 2.63 -32.74 -30.40
CA LEU A 22 3.06 -34.10 -30.81
C LEU A 22 4.51 -34.62 -30.60
N GLY A 23 4.60 -35.67 -29.76
CA GLY A 23 5.59 -36.75 -29.88
C GLY A 23 5.86 -37.57 -28.60
N THR A 24 5.02 -38.58 -28.29
CA THR A 24 5.31 -39.70 -27.34
C THR A 24 5.85 -40.91 -28.13
N PRO A 25 6.43 -42.00 -27.53
CA PRO A 25 6.37 -42.48 -26.13
C PRO A 25 7.77 -42.74 -25.49
N VAL A 26 7.95 -42.94 -24.18
CA VAL A 26 7.66 -44.17 -23.41
C VAL A 26 7.75 -43.88 -21.89
N ASP A 27 6.73 -44.34 -21.15
CA ASP A 27 6.59 -44.78 -19.76
C ASP A 27 7.55 -44.26 -18.67
N GLU A 28 7.01 -43.47 -17.74
CA GLU A 28 7.12 -43.65 -16.28
C GLU A 28 5.98 -42.88 -15.58
N GLU A 29 5.32 -43.52 -14.61
CA GLU A 29 4.06 -43.10 -13.98
C GLU A 29 4.13 -41.73 -13.28
N GLU A 30 3.39 -40.73 -13.77
CA GLU A 30 3.01 -39.54 -13.00
C GLU A 30 1.49 -39.50 -12.84
N GLY A 31 1.03 -39.40 -11.60
CA GLY A 31 -0.37 -39.25 -11.26
C GLY A 31 -0.85 -37.83 -11.58
N ASP A 32 -1.83 -37.74 -12.48
CA ASP A 32 -2.62 -36.54 -12.73
C ASP A 32 -3.22 -36.05 -11.40
N ILE A 33 -2.88 -34.82 -11.01
CA ILE A 33 -3.61 -34.06 -10.00
C ILE A 33 -4.23 -32.88 -10.75
N ASP A 34 -5.50 -33.05 -11.08
CA ASP A 34 -6.39 -32.00 -11.55
C ASP A 34 -6.28 -30.77 -10.64
N GLN A 35 -6.06 -29.61 -11.26
CA GLN A 35 -6.10 -28.32 -10.60
C GLN A 35 -7.56 -27.93 -10.36
N GLU A 36 -8.13 -28.39 -9.25
CA GLU A 36 -9.30 -27.76 -8.65
C GLU A 36 -8.82 -26.90 -7.46
N SER A 37 -8.71 -25.60 -7.71
CA SER A 37 -8.75 -24.61 -6.63
C SER A 37 -10.22 -24.39 -6.29
N ASP A 38 -10.74 -25.22 -5.37
CA ASP A 38 -12.05 -25.03 -4.76
C ASP A 38 -12.04 -23.74 -3.94
N ILE A 39 -12.47 -22.66 -4.59
CA ILE A 39 -13.11 -21.55 -3.92
C ILE A 39 -14.60 -21.86 -4.02
N ASP A 40 -15.14 -22.49 -2.98
CA ASP A 40 -16.58 -22.60 -2.79
C ASP A 40 -17.16 -21.19 -2.62
N LEU A 41 -17.67 -20.65 -3.72
CA LEU A 41 -18.61 -19.53 -3.76
C LEU A 41 -19.80 -19.98 -4.61
N GLU A 42 -20.56 -20.93 -4.10
CA GLU A 42 -21.96 -21.10 -4.50
C GLU A 42 -22.85 -20.43 -3.46
N GLU A 43 -23.28 -19.20 -3.74
CA GLU A 43 -24.67 -18.72 -3.60
C GLU A 43 -24.77 -17.24 -4.01
N ASN A 44 -24.77 -17.00 -5.33
CA ASN A 44 -25.75 -16.17 -6.05
C ASN A 44 -25.22 -15.97 -7.48
N ARG A 45 -25.74 -16.80 -8.38
CA ARG A 45 -25.35 -16.88 -9.79
C ARG A 45 -26.26 -16.07 -10.72
N ASP A 46 -27.11 -15.22 -10.19
CA ASP A 46 -28.05 -14.44 -10.99
C ASP A 46 -27.95 -12.96 -10.62
N GLU A 47 -27.76 -12.13 -11.65
CA GLU A 47 -27.84 -10.66 -11.68
C GLU A 47 -26.63 -9.81 -11.24
N ILE A 48 -25.46 -9.93 -11.90
CA ILE A 48 -24.61 -8.75 -12.19
C ILE A 48 -23.84 -8.98 -13.51
N ASP A 49 -24.54 -8.97 -14.65
CA ASP A 49 -23.90 -8.91 -15.98
C ASP A 49 -24.57 -7.85 -16.88
N SER A 50 -25.04 -6.77 -16.27
CA SER A 50 -25.54 -5.61 -17.00
C SER A 50 -24.90 -4.34 -16.44
N ASP A 51 -24.30 -3.59 -17.36
CA ASP A 51 -23.70 -2.27 -17.21
C ASP A 51 -22.21 -2.25 -16.84
N LEU A 52 -21.40 -2.98 -17.62
CA LEU A 52 -20.02 -2.58 -17.90
C LEU A 52 -19.99 -1.51 -19.01
N ASP A 53 -20.70 -0.41 -18.81
CA ASP A 53 -20.30 0.86 -19.42
C ASP A 53 -19.11 1.36 -18.61
N LEU A 54 -17.93 0.80 -18.92
CA LEU A 54 -16.64 1.33 -18.47
C LEU A 54 -16.39 2.63 -19.23
N GLU A 55 -17.11 3.68 -18.84
CA GLU A 55 -16.75 5.05 -19.23
C GLU A 55 -15.32 5.32 -18.77
N ASP A 56 -14.52 5.77 -19.73
CA ASP A 56 -13.14 6.24 -19.60
C ASP A 56 -12.92 6.97 -18.27
N SER A 57 -12.16 6.37 -17.34
CA SER A 57 -11.55 7.15 -16.26
C SER A 57 -10.31 7.93 -16.73
N ASP A 58 -10.00 7.87 -18.04
CA ASP A 58 -9.06 8.78 -18.71
C ASP A 58 -9.78 9.95 -19.40
N THR A 59 -11.10 10.06 -19.24
CA THR A 59 -11.66 11.40 -19.25
C THR A 59 -11.10 12.02 -17.99
N ASP A 60 -10.07 12.88 -18.13
CA ASP A 60 -9.86 13.98 -17.20
C ASP A 60 -11.26 14.41 -16.79
N PRO A 61 -11.68 14.31 -15.51
CA PRO A 61 -12.98 14.81 -15.15
C PRO A 61 -12.99 16.22 -15.73
N GLU A 62 -13.88 16.49 -16.72
CA GLU A 62 -14.04 17.85 -17.22
C GLU A 62 -14.11 18.69 -15.96
N PRO A 63 -13.22 19.68 -15.78
CA PRO A 63 -13.16 20.42 -14.53
C PRO A 63 -14.59 20.83 -14.27
N LEU A 64 -15.19 20.25 -13.22
CA LEU A 64 -16.58 20.48 -12.92
C LEU A 64 -16.66 21.99 -12.73
N ALA A 65 -17.15 22.69 -13.75
CA ALA A 65 -17.39 24.10 -13.75
C ALA A 65 -18.57 24.31 -12.80
N GLY A 66 -18.29 24.21 -11.50
CA GLY A 66 -19.32 23.89 -10.51
C GLY A 66 -18.79 23.54 -9.12
N ALA A 67 -17.64 24.08 -8.71
CA ALA A 67 -17.24 24.17 -7.29
C ALA A 67 -16.19 25.25 -7.01
N ASP A 68 -15.61 25.87 -8.04
CA ASP A 68 -14.86 27.11 -7.90
C ASP A 68 -15.84 28.22 -7.51
N GLY A 69 -15.99 28.47 -6.22
CA GLY A 69 -16.81 29.58 -5.74
C GLY A 69 -16.34 30.89 -6.37
N VAL A 70 -17.03 31.37 -7.40
CA VAL A 70 -16.89 32.69 -8.06
C VAL A 70 -15.58 33.40 -7.71
N PHE A 71 -14.45 32.92 -8.25
CA PHE A 71 -13.18 33.62 -8.16
C PHE A 71 -13.03 34.43 -9.44
N PRO A 72 -13.46 35.71 -9.46
CA PRO A 72 -13.26 36.53 -10.65
C PRO A 72 -11.75 36.66 -10.89
N TRP A 73 -11.34 36.34 -12.10
CA TRP A 73 -10.01 36.71 -12.56
C TRP A 73 -9.85 38.22 -12.41
N SER A 74 -8.74 38.65 -11.82
CA SER A 74 -8.38 40.04 -11.65
C SER A 74 -6.97 40.25 -12.20
N ASP A 75 -6.73 41.43 -12.77
CA ASP A 75 -5.39 41.88 -13.15
C ASP A 75 -4.60 42.39 -11.93
N ASP A 76 -5.28 42.56 -10.78
CA ASP A 76 -4.66 42.94 -9.51
C ASP A 76 -3.93 41.74 -8.89
N LEU A 77 -2.60 41.77 -8.93
CA LEU A 77 -1.75 40.80 -8.26
C LEU A 77 -1.59 41.17 -6.78
N HIS A 78 -1.76 40.18 -5.91
CA HIS A 78 -1.47 40.31 -4.49
C HIS A 78 -0.40 39.30 -4.13
N ASP A 79 0.66 39.77 -3.48
CA ASP A 79 1.69 38.89 -2.96
C ASP A 79 1.09 38.01 -1.87
N VAL A 80 1.32 36.70 -1.99
CA VAL A 80 0.97 35.72 -0.96
C VAL A 80 2.20 35.51 -0.09
N GLU A 81 2.15 36.02 1.15
CA GLU A 81 3.19 35.71 2.14
C GLU A 81 3.01 34.27 2.63
N VAL A 82 3.90 33.39 2.19
CA VAL A 82 4.01 32.03 2.73
C VAL A 82 5.06 32.05 3.84
N GLY A 83 4.72 31.53 5.01
CA GLY A 83 5.66 31.41 6.13
C GLY A 83 6.83 30.48 5.80
N LEU A 84 7.89 30.57 6.59
CA LEU A 84 9.08 29.73 6.41
C LEU A 84 8.90 28.38 7.09
N PHE A 85 9.26 27.31 6.39
CA PHE A 85 9.42 25.99 6.99
C PHE A 85 10.56 26.01 8.02
N THR A 86 10.26 25.66 9.26
CA THR A 86 11.22 25.69 10.40
C THR A 86 11.27 24.38 11.20
N SER A 87 10.49 23.37 10.80
CA SER A 87 10.45 22.09 11.51
C SER A 87 11.77 21.31 11.34
N GLY A 88 12.13 20.51 12.35
CA GLY A 88 13.23 19.56 12.25
C GLY A 88 12.91 18.46 11.22
N THR A 89 13.95 17.94 10.56
CA THR A 89 13.84 16.99 9.44
C THR A 89 14.78 15.80 9.64
N GLY A 90 14.45 14.67 9.03
CA GLY A 90 15.28 13.46 9.04
C GLY A 90 14.73 12.35 9.94
N PRO A 91 15.52 11.28 10.14
CA PRO A 91 15.12 10.14 10.97
C PRO A 91 14.81 10.54 12.42
N LYS A 92 13.64 10.14 12.92
CA LYS A 92 13.21 10.32 14.33
C LYS A 92 13.58 9.09 15.14
N ILE A 93 14.84 8.70 15.07
CA ILE A 93 15.35 7.48 15.69
C ILE A 93 16.09 7.75 17.01
N GLU A 94 15.96 8.94 17.61
CA GLU A 94 16.71 9.32 18.82
C GLU A 94 16.43 8.40 20.04
N ASN A 95 15.28 7.73 20.05
CA ASN A 95 14.94 6.74 21.08
C ASN A 95 15.36 5.31 20.71
N PHE A 96 16.03 5.13 19.59
CA PHE A 96 16.51 3.87 19.06
C PHE A 96 18.04 3.95 18.95
N ASP A 97 18.73 2.90 19.38
CA ASP A 97 20.19 2.81 19.29
C ASP A 97 20.59 2.44 17.85
N LEU A 98 20.21 3.30 16.90
CA LEU A 98 20.41 3.11 15.47
C LEU A 98 21.26 4.23 14.88
N ASP A 99 22.33 3.84 14.18
CA ASP A 99 23.23 4.75 13.50
C ASP A 99 23.72 4.18 12.16
N HIS A 100 24.72 4.82 11.55
CA HIS A 100 25.27 4.39 10.26
C HIS A 100 26.01 3.05 10.31
N SER A 101 26.29 2.51 11.50
CA SER A 101 26.91 1.20 11.70
C SER A 101 25.90 0.09 11.98
N SER A 102 24.62 0.43 12.18
CA SER A 102 23.54 -0.54 12.35
C SER A 102 23.30 -1.37 11.09
N GLU A 103 22.88 -2.61 11.29
CA GLU A 103 22.59 -3.54 10.20
C GLU A 103 21.28 -3.18 9.50
N PRO A 104 21.15 -3.39 8.18
CA PRO A 104 19.92 -3.13 7.44
C PRO A 104 18.67 -3.81 8.03
N THR A 105 18.85 -4.96 8.68
CA THR A 105 17.78 -5.70 9.36
C THR A 105 17.21 -4.95 10.56
N GLU A 106 18.01 -4.13 11.24
CA GLU A 106 17.54 -3.33 12.38
C GLU A 106 16.62 -2.21 11.92
N PHE A 107 16.92 -1.58 10.77
CA PHE A 107 16.02 -0.63 10.13
C PHE A 107 14.74 -1.29 9.59
N PHE A 108 14.84 -2.50 9.02
CA PHE A 108 13.68 -3.26 8.57
C PHE A 108 12.71 -3.56 9.71
N LYS A 109 13.24 -3.88 10.90
CA LYS A 109 12.43 -4.16 12.10
C LYS A 109 11.67 -2.96 12.66
N LEU A 110 12.00 -1.74 12.24
CA LEU A 110 11.16 -0.57 12.54
C LEU A 110 9.80 -0.69 11.84
N PHE A 111 9.78 -1.20 10.60
CA PHE A 111 8.55 -1.37 9.82
C PHE A 111 7.85 -2.68 10.11
N ILE A 112 8.63 -3.74 10.35
CA ILE A 112 8.13 -5.10 10.55
C ILE A 112 8.72 -5.62 11.87
N PRO A 113 8.19 -5.18 13.03
CA PRO A 113 8.71 -5.58 14.33
C PRO A 113 8.42 -7.06 14.62
N ASP A 114 9.20 -7.66 15.51
CA ASP A 114 9.04 -9.08 15.87
C ASP A 114 7.62 -9.38 16.40
N THR A 115 6.98 -8.44 17.10
CA THR A 115 5.58 -8.54 17.55
C THR A 115 4.59 -8.66 16.39
N PHE A 116 4.87 -7.99 15.27
CA PHE A 116 4.05 -8.13 14.06
C PHE A 116 4.26 -9.50 13.42
N ILE A 117 5.50 -10.01 13.37
CA ILE A 117 5.80 -11.37 12.91
C ILE A 117 5.08 -12.43 13.76
N THR A 118 5.04 -12.28 15.09
CA THR A 118 4.25 -13.16 15.98
C THR A 118 2.77 -13.17 15.60
N THR A 119 2.21 -11.99 15.32
CA THR A 119 0.81 -11.85 14.89
C THR A 119 0.59 -12.57 13.55
N LEU A 120 1.47 -12.35 12.56
CA LEU A 120 1.39 -13.03 11.26
C LEU A 120 1.46 -14.55 11.38
N ALA A 121 2.34 -15.07 12.24
CA ALA A 121 2.46 -16.52 12.48
C ALA A 121 1.17 -17.07 13.08
N THR A 122 0.60 -16.36 14.04
CA THR A 122 -0.66 -16.72 14.69
C THR A 122 -1.80 -16.77 13.69
N GLN A 123 -1.97 -15.72 12.87
CA GLN A 123 -3.05 -15.62 11.89
C GLN A 123 -2.90 -16.61 10.73
N THR A 124 -1.66 -16.84 10.27
CA THR A 124 -1.36 -17.88 9.25
C THR A 124 -1.73 -19.28 9.75
N ASN A 125 -1.42 -19.60 11.02
CA ASN A 125 -1.77 -20.90 11.61
C ASN A 125 -3.27 -21.06 11.89
N LEU A 126 -3.92 -19.98 12.31
CA LEU A 126 -5.37 -19.95 12.48
C LEU A 126 -6.07 -20.22 11.15
N TYR A 127 -5.68 -19.50 10.09
CA TYR A 127 -6.24 -19.67 8.76
C TYR A 127 -6.02 -21.08 8.21
N ALA A 128 -4.83 -21.66 8.40
CA ALA A 128 -4.58 -23.06 8.04
C ALA A 128 -5.56 -24.02 8.74
N THR A 129 -5.89 -23.77 10.00
CA THR A 129 -6.86 -24.59 10.75
C THR A 129 -8.28 -24.41 10.20
N GLN A 130 -8.70 -23.17 9.96
CA GLN A 130 -10.02 -22.84 9.39
C GLN A 130 -10.23 -23.47 8.00
N GLN A 131 -9.17 -23.50 7.18
CA GLN A 131 -9.19 -24.11 5.84
C GLN A 131 -8.99 -25.63 5.85
N GLY A 132 -8.99 -26.28 7.02
CA GLY A 132 -8.87 -27.74 7.12
C GLY A 132 -7.53 -28.28 6.61
N ALA A 133 -6.43 -27.58 6.92
CA ALA A 133 -5.10 -28.00 6.47
C ALA A 133 -4.81 -29.48 6.79
N PRO A 134 -4.15 -30.21 5.88
CA PRO A 134 -3.95 -31.65 6.01
C PRO A 134 -3.05 -31.99 7.21
N ALA A 135 -3.06 -33.25 7.64
CA ALA A 135 -2.22 -33.72 8.75
C ALA A 135 -0.70 -33.52 8.53
N SER A 136 -0.27 -33.32 7.28
CA SER A 136 1.12 -32.98 6.93
C SER A 136 1.47 -31.51 7.17
N TYR A 137 0.48 -30.66 7.47
CA TYR A 137 0.69 -29.26 7.84
C TYR A 137 1.44 -29.17 9.17
N LYS A 138 2.49 -28.36 9.16
CA LYS A 138 3.24 -28.01 10.35
C LYS A 138 3.00 -26.53 10.66
N PRO A 139 2.60 -26.20 11.91
CA PRO A 139 2.44 -24.81 12.29
C PRO A 139 3.68 -23.98 11.94
N VAL A 140 3.46 -22.83 11.34
CA VAL A 140 4.51 -21.88 10.95
C VAL A 140 5.03 -21.18 12.20
N THR A 141 6.36 -21.11 12.30
CA THR A 141 7.04 -20.37 13.37
C THR A 141 7.44 -18.96 12.92
N GLU A 142 7.71 -18.06 13.86
CA GLU A 142 8.22 -16.72 13.57
C GLU A 142 9.55 -16.75 12.79
N GLY A 143 10.43 -17.71 13.12
CA GLY A 143 11.68 -17.92 12.40
C GLY A 143 11.46 -18.31 10.94
N GLU A 144 10.50 -19.20 10.68
CA GLU A 144 10.12 -19.57 9.31
C GLU A 144 9.47 -18.42 8.56
N LEU A 145 8.66 -17.58 9.21
CA LEU A 145 8.12 -16.38 8.57
C LEU A 145 9.20 -15.36 8.21
N ASN A 146 10.20 -15.17 9.06
CA ASN A 146 11.34 -14.31 8.72
C ASN A 146 12.08 -14.84 7.48
N ILE A 147 12.31 -16.16 7.39
CA ILE A 147 12.90 -16.79 6.19
C ILE A 147 11.98 -16.63 4.97
N PHE A 148 10.67 -16.80 5.15
CA PHE A 148 9.69 -16.61 4.08
C PHE A 148 9.74 -15.17 3.53
N LEU A 149 9.77 -14.15 4.39
CA LEU A 149 9.91 -12.75 3.98
C LEU A 149 11.26 -12.48 3.30
N TYR A 150 12.35 -13.05 3.82
CA TYR A 150 13.66 -13.00 3.18
C TYR A 150 13.62 -13.54 1.74
N ILE A 151 12.99 -14.69 1.52
CA ILE A 151 12.86 -15.29 0.18
C ILE A 151 12.07 -14.36 -0.75
N ASN A 152 10.96 -13.77 -0.28
CA ASN A 152 10.18 -12.81 -1.09
C ASN A 152 10.99 -11.55 -1.44
N LEU A 153 11.83 -11.04 -0.53
CA LEU A 153 12.77 -9.95 -0.83
C LEU A 153 13.79 -10.37 -1.89
N MET A 154 14.33 -11.59 -1.80
CA MET A 154 15.25 -12.13 -2.79
C MET A 154 14.62 -12.27 -4.18
N PHE A 155 13.34 -12.62 -4.26
CA PHE A 155 12.61 -12.66 -5.54
C PHE A 155 12.54 -11.29 -6.21
N GLY A 156 12.43 -10.22 -5.42
CA GLY A 156 12.46 -8.85 -5.94
C GLY A 156 13.84 -8.42 -6.47
N ILE A 157 14.91 -8.84 -5.80
CA ILE A 157 16.30 -8.44 -6.10
C ILE A 157 16.87 -9.25 -7.26
N HIS A 158 16.78 -10.58 -7.19
CA HIS A 158 17.32 -11.51 -8.17
C HIS A 158 16.17 -12.19 -8.87
N GLN A 159 15.68 -11.66 -9.99
CA GLN A 159 14.46 -12.14 -10.65
C GLN A 159 14.75 -13.32 -11.58
N LEU A 160 14.09 -14.45 -11.37
CA LEU A 160 14.06 -15.58 -12.31
C LEU A 160 12.70 -15.65 -13.02
N PRO A 161 12.62 -16.26 -14.23
CA PRO A 161 11.35 -16.40 -14.96
C PRO A 161 10.25 -17.11 -14.18
N SER A 162 10.62 -17.91 -13.18
CA SER A 162 9.70 -18.49 -12.23
C SER A 162 10.36 -18.75 -10.88
N TYR A 163 9.57 -18.63 -9.81
CA TYR A 163 10.03 -18.86 -8.45
C TYR A 163 10.47 -20.30 -8.19
N PHE A 164 9.97 -21.31 -8.91
CA PHE A 164 10.42 -22.69 -8.71
C PHE A 164 11.88 -22.90 -9.11
N LEU A 165 12.42 -22.03 -9.99
CA LEU A 165 13.79 -22.16 -10.50
C LEU A 165 14.86 -21.88 -9.45
N TYR A 166 14.54 -21.14 -8.38
CA TYR A 166 15.50 -20.91 -7.28
C TYR A 166 15.90 -22.22 -6.59
N TRP A 167 15.04 -23.24 -6.65
CA TRP A 167 15.28 -24.59 -6.15
C TRP A 167 15.63 -25.60 -7.26
N SER A 168 15.94 -25.13 -8.48
CA SER A 168 16.33 -26.00 -9.60
C SER A 168 17.55 -26.85 -9.25
N SER A 169 17.66 -28.05 -9.83
CA SER A 169 18.88 -28.86 -9.81
C SER A 169 19.90 -28.42 -10.86
N ASP A 170 19.49 -27.63 -11.86
CA ASP A 170 20.37 -27.06 -12.88
C ASP A 170 21.28 -25.99 -12.24
N PRO A 171 22.62 -26.15 -12.27
CA PRO A 171 23.55 -25.17 -11.71
C PRO A 171 23.45 -23.76 -12.30
N LEU A 172 22.88 -23.60 -13.50
CA LEU A 172 22.66 -22.28 -14.11
C LEU A 172 21.48 -21.52 -13.50
N LEU A 173 20.53 -22.23 -12.90
CA LEU A 173 19.29 -21.67 -12.36
C LEU A 173 19.22 -21.76 -10.83
N HIS A 174 19.94 -22.73 -10.24
CA HIS A 174 19.98 -22.96 -8.80
C HIS A 174 20.49 -21.75 -8.04
N VAL A 175 19.77 -21.33 -6.99
CA VAL A 175 20.16 -20.22 -6.14
C VAL A 175 20.41 -20.74 -4.71
N PRO A 176 21.67 -21.03 -4.33
CA PRO A 176 21.99 -21.56 -3.01
C PRO A 176 21.47 -20.71 -1.85
N ALA A 177 21.47 -19.38 -2.00
CA ALA A 177 21.00 -18.44 -0.98
C ALA A 177 19.52 -18.64 -0.63
N VAL A 178 18.69 -19.13 -1.56
CA VAL A 178 17.28 -19.43 -1.34
C VAL A 178 17.08 -20.91 -1.02
N ALA A 179 17.68 -21.80 -1.81
CA ALA A 179 17.46 -23.23 -1.70
C ALA A 179 17.99 -23.85 -0.40
N SER A 180 19.02 -23.25 0.22
CA SER A 180 19.62 -23.75 1.46
C SER A 180 18.85 -23.39 2.73
N VAL A 181 18.04 -22.32 2.71
CA VAL A 181 17.36 -21.79 3.91
C VAL A 181 15.95 -22.34 4.11
N MET A 182 15.26 -22.73 3.04
CA MET A 182 13.93 -23.34 3.09
C MET A 182 13.71 -24.22 1.87
N SER A 183 13.05 -25.36 2.03
CA SER A 183 12.67 -26.18 0.88
C SER A 183 11.52 -25.55 0.09
N ARG A 184 11.48 -25.79 -1.22
CA ARG A 184 10.38 -25.33 -2.10
C ARG A 184 9.01 -25.73 -1.55
N ASN A 185 8.85 -26.97 -1.12
CA ASN A 185 7.58 -27.49 -0.61
C ASN A 185 7.14 -26.78 0.68
N ARG A 186 8.08 -26.44 1.58
CA ARG A 186 7.75 -25.67 2.78
C ARG A 186 7.39 -24.23 2.44
N TYR A 187 8.10 -23.58 1.52
CA TYR A 187 7.76 -22.25 1.02
C TYR A 187 6.33 -22.23 0.43
N GLN A 188 5.98 -23.21 -0.42
CA GLN A 188 4.65 -23.34 -1.00
C GLN A 188 3.57 -23.56 0.07
N GLN A 189 3.85 -24.40 1.08
CA GLN A 189 2.91 -24.63 2.18
C GLN A 189 2.66 -23.35 2.98
N ILE A 190 3.70 -22.56 3.30
CA ILE A 190 3.55 -21.27 3.98
C ILE A 190 2.79 -20.30 3.08
N SER A 191 3.18 -20.18 1.80
CA SER A 191 2.54 -19.28 0.83
C SER A 191 1.05 -19.56 0.66
N ARG A 192 0.62 -20.83 0.75
CA ARG A 192 -0.79 -21.21 0.61
C ARG A 192 -1.66 -20.70 1.76
N TYR A 193 -1.12 -20.67 2.98
CA TYR A 193 -1.88 -20.33 4.18
C TYR A 193 -1.51 -18.96 4.77
N PHE A 194 -0.56 -18.24 4.16
CA PHE A 194 -0.11 -16.94 4.65
C PHE A 194 -1.31 -15.98 4.82
N HIS A 195 -1.50 -15.51 6.04
CA HIS A 195 -2.67 -14.73 6.41
C HIS A 195 -2.35 -13.70 7.50
N LEU A 196 -3.05 -12.57 7.48
CA LEU A 196 -2.74 -11.42 8.34
C LEU A 196 -3.85 -11.05 9.33
N ALA A 197 -5.09 -11.51 9.11
CA ALA A 197 -6.26 -11.18 9.92
C ALA A 197 -7.20 -12.40 10.02
N ASP A 198 -8.08 -12.46 11.00
CA ASP A 198 -9.05 -13.56 11.08
C ASP A 198 -10.20 -13.35 10.08
N SER A 199 -10.18 -14.09 8.97
CA SER A 199 -11.20 -13.95 7.91
C SER A 199 -12.63 -14.17 8.41
N GLU A 200 -12.84 -14.96 9.48
CA GLU A 200 -14.17 -15.23 10.02
C GLU A 200 -14.73 -14.05 10.83
N ALA A 201 -13.87 -13.11 11.25
CA ALA A 201 -14.27 -11.93 12.01
C ALA A 201 -14.65 -10.73 11.12
N GLN A 202 -14.52 -10.85 9.79
CA GLN A 202 -14.93 -9.79 8.87
C GLN A 202 -16.46 -9.78 8.67
N PRO A 203 -17.14 -8.63 8.86
CA PRO A 203 -18.56 -8.51 8.52
C PRO A 203 -18.84 -8.85 7.05
N ALA A 204 -20.07 -9.25 6.73
CA ALA A 204 -20.45 -9.50 5.34
C ALA A 204 -20.47 -8.18 4.53
N ARG A 205 -20.39 -8.26 3.19
CA ARG A 205 -20.25 -7.10 2.30
C ARG A 205 -21.36 -6.04 2.47
N ASN A 206 -22.56 -6.49 2.80
CA ASN A 206 -23.75 -5.68 3.00
C ASN A 206 -23.94 -5.22 4.45
N GLU A 207 -23.03 -5.56 5.36
CA GLU A 207 -23.11 -5.21 6.77
C GLU A 207 -22.29 -3.96 7.11
N PRO A 208 -22.75 -3.15 8.08
CA PRO A 208 -21.96 -2.04 8.59
C PRO A 208 -20.59 -2.50 9.09
N GLY A 209 -19.53 -1.79 8.72
CA GLY A 209 -18.16 -2.12 9.12
C GLY A 209 -17.43 -3.08 8.18
N PHE A 210 -18.01 -3.43 7.02
CA PHE A 210 -17.27 -4.11 5.97
C PHE A 210 -16.08 -3.28 5.49
N ASP A 211 -14.88 -3.83 5.62
CA ASP A 211 -13.64 -3.25 5.10
C ASP A 211 -13.12 -4.08 3.91
N PRO A 212 -13.09 -3.55 2.68
CA PRO A 212 -12.53 -4.23 1.51
C PRO A 212 -11.09 -4.71 1.66
N LEU A 213 -10.32 -4.05 2.53
CA LEU A 213 -8.91 -4.31 2.76
C LEU A 213 -8.67 -5.07 4.06
N TYR A 214 -9.72 -5.54 4.75
CA TYR A 214 -9.66 -6.17 6.06
C TYR A 214 -8.53 -7.20 6.19
N LYS A 215 -8.41 -8.10 5.20
CA LYS A 215 -7.41 -9.17 5.16
C LYS A 215 -5.96 -8.69 5.15
N ILE A 216 -5.71 -7.45 4.76
CA ILE A 216 -4.38 -6.82 4.72
C ILE A 216 -4.27 -5.59 5.61
N ARG A 217 -5.37 -5.18 6.26
CA ARG A 217 -5.45 -4.00 7.13
C ARG A 217 -4.35 -3.98 8.19
N PRO A 218 -4.02 -5.11 8.87
CA PRO A 218 -2.94 -5.10 9.86
C PRO A 218 -1.57 -4.72 9.27
N ALA A 219 -1.27 -5.11 8.03
CA ALA A 219 -0.02 -4.71 7.37
C ALA A 219 -0.04 -3.25 6.92
N ILE A 220 -1.18 -2.77 6.41
CA ILE A 220 -1.34 -1.36 6.02
C ILE A 220 -1.07 -0.47 7.22
N GLU A 221 -1.76 -0.70 8.33
CA GLU A 221 -1.64 0.11 9.56
C GLU A 221 -0.24 0.03 10.15
N GLN A 222 0.38 -1.15 10.16
CA GLN A 222 1.75 -1.34 10.66
C GLN A 222 2.77 -0.53 9.86
N VAL A 223 2.68 -0.53 8.52
CA VAL A 223 3.60 0.21 7.65
C VAL A 223 3.31 1.70 7.69
N GLU A 224 2.04 2.10 7.66
CA GLU A 224 1.61 3.49 7.78
C GLU A 224 2.13 4.11 9.08
N GLN A 225 1.94 3.43 10.21
CA GLN A 225 2.41 3.89 11.51
C GLN A 225 3.93 4.07 11.53
N ALA A 226 4.67 3.12 10.94
CA ALA A 226 6.13 3.20 10.86
C ALA A 226 6.60 4.39 10.00
N CYS A 227 5.99 4.61 8.83
CA CYS A 227 6.23 5.76 7.96
C CYS A 227 6.13 7.09 8.72
N GLN A 228 5.14 7.23 9.59
CA GLN A 228 4.87 8.48 10.30
C GLN A 228 5.72 8.66 11.57
N THR A 229 6.08 7.54 12.20
CA THR A 229 6.79 7.53 13.48
C THR A 229 8.28 7.82 13.30
N TYR A 230 8.94 7.18 12.33
CA TYR A 230 10.40 7.13 12.28
C TYR A 230 11.06 8.21 11.43
N TYR A 231 10.30 9.09 10.81
CA TYR A 231 10.84 10.12 9.93
C TYR A 231 10.08 11.45 10.05
N ALA A 232 10.82 12.56 9.99
CA ALA A 232 10.29 13.90 9.75
C ALA A 232 10.67 14.32 8.32
N PRO A 233 9.70 14.53 7.42
CA PRO A 233 10.04 15.02 6.09
C PRO A 233 10.50 16.48 6.13
N GLY A 234 11.32 16.86 5.15
CA GLY A 234 11.64 18.23 4.82
C GLY A 234 10.48 18.97 4.16
N CYS A 235 10.77 20.22 3.75
CA CYS A 235 9.74 21.16 3.30
C CYS A 235 8.92 20.65 2.11
N ALA A 236 9.54 20.04 1.09
CA ALA A 236 8.88 19.66 -0.15
C ALA A 236 8.24 18.26 -0.09
N LEU A 237 6.91 18.21 -0.20
CA LEU A 237 6.11 16.99 -0.24
C LEU A 237 5.45 16.85 -1.62
N ALA A 238 5.42 15.64 -2.17
CA ALA A 238 4.76 15.32 -3.42
C ALA A 238 3.59 14.37 -3.18
N VAL A 239 2.41 14.71 -3.69
CA VAL A 239 1.21 13.87 -3.70
C VAL A 239 0.97 13.37 -5.12
N ASP A 240 0.86 12.05 -5.27
CA ASP A 240 0.70 11.38 -6.57
C ASP A 240 0.05 10.00 -6.39
N GLU A 241 -0.28 9.32 -7.49
CA GLU A 241 -0.66 7.92 -7.48
C GLU A 241 0.51 6.94 -7.65
N ALA A 242 0.40 5.80 -6.97
CA ALA A 242 1.12 4.57 -7.25
C ALA A 242 0.16 3.50 -7.80
N MET A 243 0.72 2.58 -8.58
CA MET A 243 0.03 1.37 -9.01
C MET A 243 0.79 0.15 -8.49
N ILE A 244 0.07 -0.75 -7.80
CA ILE A 244 0.58 -2.07 -7.44
C ILE A 244 0.09 -3.06 -8.51
N PRO A 245 0.98 -3.61 -9.36
CA PRO A 245 0.57 -4.53 -10.43
C PRO A 245 -0.23 -5.72 -9.89
N PHE A 246 -1.43 -5.92 -10.42
CA PHE A 246 -2.28 -7.04 -10.03
C PHE A 246 -3.26 -7.39 -11.14
N LYS A 247 -3.26 -8.65 -11.58
CA LYS A 247 -4.12 -9.14 -12.66
C LYS A 247 -5.23 -10.09 -12.19
N GLY A 248 -5.25 -10.46 -10.91
CA GLY A 248 -6.24 -11.38 -10.36
C GLY A 248 -7.65 -10.80 -10.28
N ARG A 249 -8.55 -11.58 -9.67
CA ARG A 249 -9.93 -11.16 -9.39
C ARG A 249 -9.94 -10.29 -8.13
N LEU A 250 -10.19 -9.01 -8.30
CA LEU A 250 -10.33 -8.04 -7.22
C LEU A 250 -11.26 -6.93 -7.71
N TYR A 251 -12.31 -6.64 -6.96
CA TYR A 251 -13.39 -5.79 -7.47
C TYR A 251 -12.99 -4.31 -7.60
N PHE A 252 -12.02 -3.84 -6.81
CA PHE A 252 -11.53 -2.45 -6.84
C PHE A 252 -10.23 -2.28 -7.62
N LYS A 253 -9.77 -3.30 -8.35
CA LYS A 253 -8.63 -3.14 -9.27
C LYS A 253 -8.96 -2.07 -10.32
N GLN A 254 -7.98 -1.25 -10.66
CA GLN A 254 -8.10 -0.18 -11.62
C GLN A 254 -7.36 -0.54 -12.92
N TYR A 255 -7.88 -0.02 -14.02
CA TYR A 255 -7.19 0.04 -15.29
C TYR A 255 -6.79 1.49 -15.55
N ILE A 256 -5.50 1.78 -15.71
CA ILE A 256 -5.02 3.11 -16.14
C ILE A 256 -4.37 2.96 -17.50
N ARG A 257 -4.97 3.56 -18.53
CA ARG A 257 -4.42 3.50 -19.89
C ARG A 257 -3.08 4.23 -19.93
N ASN A 258 -2.24 3.85 -20.88
CA ASN A 258 -0.94 4.50 -21.14
C ASN A 258 0.10 4.43 -20.00
N LYS A 259 -0.18 3.74 -18.89
CA LYS A 259 0.84 3.43 -17.87
C LYS A 259 1.51 2.07 -18.20
N PRO A 260 2.81 1.89 -17.88
CA PRO A 260 3.52 0.63 -18.11
C PRO A 260 2.86 -0.59 -17.44
N THR A 261 2.26 -0.36 -16.28
CA THR A 261 1.41 -1.32 -15.56
C THR A 261 -0.02 -0.81 -15.59
N PRO A 262 -0.85 -1.23 -16.55
CA PRO A 262 -2.19 -0.68 -16.67
C PRO A 262 -3.16 -1.29 -15.66
N TRP A 263 -2.99 -2.57 -15.29
CA TRP A 263 -3.87 -3.26 -14.33
C TRP A 263 -3.23 -3.37 -12.95
N GLY A 264 -3.95 -2.91 -11.92
CA GLY A 264 -3.48 -3.09 -10.55
C GLY A 264 -4.35 -2.44 -9.48
N VAL A 265 -3.81 -2.35 -8.28
CA VAL A 265 -4.42 -1.64 -7.15
C VAL A 265 -3.84 -0.23 -7.11
N LYS A 266 -4.71 0.78 -7.24
CA LYS A 266 -4.32 2.19 -7.15
C LYS A 266 -4.14 2.58 -5.68
N VAL A 267 -3.05 3.27 -5.38
CA VAL A 267 -2.73 3.81 -4.06
C VAL A 267 -2.38 5.28 -4.22
N TRP A 268 -2.97 6.15 -3.42
CA TRP A 268 -2.55 7.55 -3.34
C TRP A 268 -1.41 7.66 -2.34
N CYS A 269 -0.37 8.42 -2.66
CA CYS A 269 0.85 8.47 -1.86
C CYS A 269 1.24 9.93 -1.61
N CYS A 270 1.76 10.19 -0.41
CA CYS A 270 2.48 11.42 -0.09
C CYS A 270 3.91 11.05 0.27
N ALA A 271 4.88 11.68 -0.40
CA ALA A 271 6.30 11.40 -0.20
C ALA A 271 7.13 12.67 -0.15
N GLU A 272 8.23 12.64 0.60
CA GLU A 272 9.21 13.73 0.57
C GLU A 272 9.92 13.75 -0.79
N SER A 273 9.94 14.93 -1.43
CA SER A 273 10.47 15.10 -2.79
C SER A 273 11.97 14.78 -2.91
N SER A 274 12.77 15.12 -1.88
CA SER A 274 14.22 14.98 -1.90
C SER A 274 14.71 13.54 -1.70
N THR A 275 14.09 12.77 -0.82
CA THR A 275 14.52 11.40 -0.49
C THR A 275 13.63 10.33 -1.12
N GLY A 276 12.39 10.67 -1.49
CA GLY A 276 11.37 9.73 -1.89
C GLY A 276 10.81 8.89 -0.73
N TYR A 277 11.03 9.32 0.52
CA TYR A 277 10.45 8.67 1.69
C TYR A 277 8.93 8.84 1.71
N LEU A 278 8.20 7.74 1.84
CA LEU A 278 6.74 7.73 1.90
C LEU A 278 6.29 8.17 3.30
N THR A 279 5.61 9.30 3.39
CA THR A 279 5.10 9.84 4.65
C THR A 279 3.69 9.33 4.96
N ASP A 280 2.88 9.13 3.92
CA ASP A 280 1.52 8.65 4.04
C ASP A 280 1.03 7.99 2.74
N PHE A 281 0.02 7.12 2.84
CA PHE A 281 -0.61 6.50 1.68
C PHE A 281 -2.01 5.97 1.97
N VAL A 282 -2.87 5.98 0.95
CA VAL A 282 -4.25 5.50 1.04
C VAL A 282 -4.60 4.64 -0.17
N PHE A 283 -5.09 3.43 0.09
CA PHE A 283 -5.56 2.52 -0.96
C PHE A 283 -6.90 3.01 -1.53
N TYR A 284 -7.02 3.02 -2.86
CA TYR A 284 -8.28 3.30 -3.52
C TYR A 284 -9.11 2.02 -3.66
N THR A 285 -10.29 2.00 -3.01
CA THR A 285 -11.19 0.83 -2.97
C THR A 285 -12.46 1.01 -3.81
N GLY A 286 -12.47 2.02 -4.71
CA GLY A 286 -13.61 2.36 -5.56
C GLY A 286 -14.33 3.63 -5.11
N LYS A 287 -15.56 3.82 -5.58
CA LYS A 287 -16.39 4.98 -5.21
C LYS A 287 -16.72 4.92 -3.72
N CYS A 288 -16.54 6.05 -3.04
CA CYS A 288 -16.96 6.25 -1.66
C CYS A 288 -18.29 6.99 -1.67
N ASP A 289 -19.28 6.48 -0.92
CA ASP A 289 -20.60 7.12 -0.80
C ASP A 289 -20.58 8.37 0.10
N THR A 290 -19.42 8.69 0.69
CA THR A 290 -19.24 9.89 1.50
C THR A 290 -19.24 11.13 0.59
N PRO A 291 -20.11 12.12 0.84
CA PRO A 291 -20.12 13.37 0.07
C PRO A 291 -18.76 14.07 0.15
N MET A 292 -18.13 14.28 -1.00
CA MET A 292 -16.89 15.03 -1.14
C MET A 292 -17.21 16.37 -1.83
N PRO A 293 -17.57 17.42 -1.08
CA PRO A 293 -18.09 18.67 -1.65
C PRO A 293 -17.08 19.40 -2.55
N ASN A 294 -15.78 19.23 -2.27
CA ASN A 294 -14.69 19.82 -3.05
C ASN A 294 -14.04 18.83 -4.04
N GLY A 295 -14.65 17.67 -4.25
CA GLY A 295 -14.15 16.62 -5.13
C GLY A 295 -13.12 15.68 -4.49
N LEU A 296 -12.82 14.59 -5.20
CA LEU A 296 -11.94 13.52 -4.74
C LEU A 296 -10.48 13.97 -4.59
N GLY A 297 -9.96 14.73 -5.56
CA GLY A 297 -8.56 15.21 -5.54
C GLY A 297 -8.27 16.08 -4.32
N HIS A 298 -9.18 17.02 -4.00
CA HIS A 298 -9.10 17.85 -2.78
C HIS A 298 -9.06 16.99 -1.52
N HIS A 299 -10.01 16.05 -1.39
CA HIS A 299 -10.09 15.18 -0.21
C HIS A 299 -8.80 14.36 -0.03
N VAL A 300 -8.28 13.76 -1.10
CA VAL A 300 -7.05 12.96 -1.07
C VAL A 300 -5.86 13.79 -0.60
N VAL A 301 -5.65 14.99 -1.16
CA VAL A 301 -4.52 15.85 -0.77
C VAL A 301 -4.65 16.28 0.69
N MET A 302 -5.83 16.75 1.11
CA MET A 302 -6.06 17.18 2.48
C MET A 302 -5.82 16.03 3.47
N SER A 303 -6.31 14.82 3.19
CA SER A 303 -6.12 13.65 4.06
C SER A 303 -4.65 13.22 4.14
N LEU A 304 -3.95 13.14 3.01
CA LEU A 304 -2.54 12.73 2.98
C LEU A 304 -1.57 13.77 3.55
N THR A 305 -1.99 15.03 3.64
CA THR A 305 -1.16 16.13 4.15
C THR A 305 -1.59 16.63 5.53
N ASP A 306 -2.64 16.07 6.13
CA ASP A 306 -3.22 16.49 7.42
C ASP A 306 -2.16 16.69 8.52
N ARG A 307 -1.25 15.71 8.67
CA ARG A 307 -0.14 15.74 9.63
C ARG A 307 0.94 16.78 9.32
N HIS A 308 0.91 17.36 8.13
CA HIS A 308 1.88 18.31 7.59
C HIS A 308 1.30 19.74 7.46
N LEU A 309 0.02 19.92 7.75
CA LEU A 309 -0.61 21.24 7.82
C LEU A 309 0.03 22.09 8.92
N ASP A 310 -0.08 23.42 8.78
CA ASP A 310 0.47 24.42 9.71
C ASP A 310 1.99 24.42 9.92
N LYS A 311 2.74 23.66 9.11
CA LYS A 311 4.21 23.58 9.19
C LYS A 311 4.93 24.29 8.05
N TYR A 312 4.18 24.89 7.14
CA TYR A 312 4.67 25.50 5.90
C TYR A 312 5.44 24.52 5.00
N HIS A 313 5.00 23.26 4.96
CA HIS A 313 5.42 22.34 3.90
C HIS A 313 4.89 22.85 2.54
N HIS A 314 5.67 22.62 1.49
CA HIS A 314 5.27 22.90 0.12
C HIS A 314 4.77 21.61 -0.52
N VAL A 315 3.49 21.58 -0.87
CA VAL A 315 2.85 20.41 -1.48
C VAL A 315 2.84 20.56 -3.00
N TYR A 316 3.45 19.60 -3.68
CA TYR A 316 3.47 19.47 -5.13
C TYR A 316 2.50 18.36 -5.53
N MET A 317 1.69 18.60 -6.56
CA MET A 317 0.67 17.68 -7.04
C MET A 317 0.43 17.91 -8.53
N ASP A 318 -0.17 16.94 -9.20
CA ASP A 318 -0.53 17.04 -10.61
C ASP A 318 -1.85 17.78 -10.85
N ASN A 319 -2.30 17.81 -12.11
CA ASN A 319 -3.54 18.48 -12.50
C ASN A 319 -4.79 17.80 -11.92
N PHE A 320 -4.79 16.49 -11.71
CA PHE A 320 -5.94 15.75 -11.18
C PHE A 320 -6.31 16.23 -9.77
N PHE A 321 -5.32 16.63 -8.97
CA PHE A 321 -5.55 17.15 -7.62
C PHE A 321 -5.73 18.68 -7.58
N SER A 322 -5.24 19.40 -8.57
CA SER A 322 -5.09 20.86 -8.52
C SER A 322 -6.43 21.60 -8.62
N SER A 323 -6.73 22.46 -7.64
CA SER A 323 -7.86 23.40 -7.69
C SER A 323 -7.58 24.68 -6.89
N VAL A 324 -8.27 25.78 -7.23
CA VAL A 324 -8.14 27.07 -6.51
C VAL A 324 -8.62 26.94 -5.06
N THR A 325 -9.69 26.18 -4.84
CA THR A 325 -10.23 25.91 -3.51
C THR A 325 -9.20 25.16 -2.65
N LEU A 326 -8.56 24.11 -3.18
CA LEU A 326 -7.51 23.37 -2.47
C LEU A 326 -6.31 24.27 -2.11
N ALA A 327 -5.83 25.07 -3.06
CA ALA A 327 -4.71 25.97 -2.81
C ALA A 327 -5.01 26.99 -1.69
N ARG A 328 -6.24 27.52 -1.65
CA ARG A 328 -6.68 28.41 -0.57
C ARG A 328 -6.79 27.67 0.76
N ASP A 329 -7.36 26.48 0.78
CA ASP A 329 -7.56 25.72 2.02
C ASP A 329 -6.20 25.36 2.62
N LEU A 330 -5.24 24.86 1.83
CA LEU A 330 -3.87 24.57 2.27
C LEU A 330 -3.16 25.80 2.84
N LEU A 331 -3.46 27.00 2.34
CA LEU A 331 -2.90 28.26 2.85
C LEU A 331 -3.63 28.76 4.12
N ASN A 332 -4.94 28.51 4.23
CA ASN A 332 -5.80 29.07 5.25
C ASN A 332 -6.00 28.18 6.48
N VAL A 333 -5.62 26.90 6.44
CA VAL A 333 -5.41 26.15 7.68
C VAL A 333 -4.35 26.93 8.46
N ARG A 334 -4.80 27.53 9.56
CA ARG A 334 -3.99 28.31 10.49
C ARG A 334 -3.92 27.51 11.78
N PRO A 335 -2.81 27.60 12.53
CA PRO A 335 -2.68 26.93 13.80
C PRO A 335 -3.86 27.33 14.68
N THR A 336 -4.60 26.34 15.18
CA THR A 336 -5.37 26.51 16.41
C THR A 336 -4.40 27.01 17.46
N ARG A 337 -4.43 28.33 17.65
CA ARG A 337 -3.62 29.13 18.55
C ARG A 337 -3.46 28.40 19.88
N ALA A 338 -2.26 27.88 20.14
CA ALA A 338 -1.81 27.72 21.51
C ALA A 338 -2.01 29.10 22.18
N LEU A 339 -2.79 29.12 23.26
CA LEU A 339 -3.08 30.34 24.01
C LEU A 339 -1.76 31.05 24.33
N PRO A 340 -1.64 32.37 24.06
CA PRO A 340 -0.46 33.10 24.50
C PRO A 340 -0.38 33.03 26.02
N GLN A 341 0.74 32.55 26.55
CA GLN A 341 1.07 32.58 27.97
C GLN A 341 1.41 33.99 28.50
N ASP A 342 1.17 35.03 27.72
CA ASP A 342 1.44 36.42 28.11
C ASP A 342 0.14 37.20 28.34
N GLN A 343 -0.51 36.91 29.46
CA GLN A 343 -1.22 37.91 30.27
C GLN A 343 -1.00 37.60 31.76
N ILE A 344 0.26 37.71 32.19
CA ILE A 344 0.56 38.13 33.57
C ILE A 344 0.97 39.60 33.46
N ALA A 345 0.05 40.50 33.82
CA ALA A 345 0.31 41.57 34.79
C ALA A 345 -0.88 42.54 34.87
N ASP A 346 -1.18 42.88 36.12
CA ASP A 346 -1.68 44.18 36.56
C ASP A 346 -3.19 44.43 36.54
N THR A 347 -3.84 44.08 37.65
CA THR A 347 -4.68 45.06 38.36
C THR A 347 -4.50 44.85 39.85
N GLY A 348 -3.76 45.77 40.46
CA GLY A 348 -3.66 45.91 41.90
C GLY A 348 -4.99 46.23 42.57
N GLN A 349 -4.99 45.90 43.87
CA GLN A 349 -5.79 46.43 44.97
C GLN A 349 -6.71 47.62 44.66
N GLN A 350 -7.97 47.52 45.10
CA GLN A 350 -8.59 48.60 45.87
C GLN A 350 -9.72 48.09 46.77
N SER A 351 -9.51 48.33 48.07
CA SER A 351 -10.41 48.40 49.24
C SER A 351 -11.23 47.18 49.65
#